data_AF-A0A523HZH6-F1
#
_entry.id   AF-A0A523HZH6-F1
#
_cell.length_a   1.000
_cell.length_b   1.000
_cell.length_c   1.000
_cell.angle_alpha   90.00
_cell.angle_beta   90.00
_cell.angle_gamma   90.00
#
_symmetry.space_group_name_H-M   'P 1'
#
loop_
_entity.id
_entity.type
_entity.pdbx_description
1 polymer ?
#
loop_
_entity_poly.entity_id
_entity_poly.type
_entity_poly.pdbx_seq_one_letter_code
_entity_poly.pdbx_strand_id
1 'polypeptide(L)'
;MKSRAFQLSEATRLRAEATGNLGWIAGLDECVEGLERSWGIRVGESLLGGSESLVARAVCRDGTLAIVKVGLPGTADLANESKVFRIADGRGYARLIAQDDSRNALLLERLDRPLADLGLPRHAN
;
A
#
# COMPACT_ATOMS: atom_id res chain seq x y z
N MET A 1 -21.12 -5.52 8.94
CA MET A 1 -19.88 -5.02 8.30
C MET A 1 -20.05 -5.21 6.80
N LYS A 2 -19.93 -4.17 5.99
CA LYS A 2 -20.00 -4.33 4.52
C LYS A 2 -18.57 -4.66 4.06
N SER A 3 -18.37 -5.88 3.56
CA SER A 3 -17.11 -6.23 2.88
C SER A 3 -16.88 -5.26 1.72
N ARG A 4 -15.65 -4.73 1.60
CA ARG A 4 -15.26 -3.85 0.50
C ARG A 4 -14.29 -4.64 -0.37
N ALA A 5 -14.65 -4.95 -1.60
CA ALA A 5 -13.75 -5.70 -2.47
C ALA A 5 -12.60 -4.79 -2.94
N PHE A 6 -11.43 -4.88 -2.28
CA PHE A 6 -10.21 -4.22 -2.76
C PHE A 6 -9.80 -4.80 -4.12
N GLN A 7 -9.48 -3.91 -5.05
CA GLN A 7 -8.99 -4.32 -6.36
C GLN A 7 -7.49 -4.56 -6.28
N LEU A 8 -7.07 -5.79 -6.55
CA LEU A 8 -5.67 -6.16 -6.69
C LEU A 8 -5.30 -6.28 -8.16
N SER A 9 -4.08 -5.86 -8.50
CA SER A 9 -3.51 -6.13 -9.82
C SER A 9 -3.49 -7.63 -10.08
N GLU A 10 -3.59 -8.00 -11.36
CA GLU A 10 -3.48 -9.40 -11.78
C GLU A 10 -2.15 -10.01 -11.31
N ALA A 11 -1.05 -9.29 -11.43
CA ALA A 11 0.26 -9.72 -10.95
C ALA A 11 0.27 -10.07 -9.45
N THR A 12 -0.39 -9.25 -8.61
CA THR A 12 -0.48 -9.52 -7.16
C THR A 12 -1.34 -10.75 -6.89
N ARG A 13 -2.47 -10.92 -7.60
CA ARG A 13 -3.35 -12.09 -7.46
C ARG A 13 -2.64 -13.39 -7.86
N LEU A 14 -2.00 -13.40 -9.02
CA LEU A 14 -1.24 -14.55 -9.52
C LEU A 14 -0.08 -14.90 -8.59
N ARG A 15 0.63 -13.90 -8.05
CA ARG A 15 1.71 -14.14 -7.10
C ARG A 15 1.21 -14.71 -5.78
N ALA A 16 0.08 -14.20 -5.26
CA ALA A 16 -0.54 -14.74 -4.06
C ALA A 16 -0.95 -16.21 -4.26
N GLU A 17 -1.52 -16.56 -5.41
CA GLU A 17 -1.83 -17.95 -5.75
C GLU A 17 -0.57 -18.83 -5.82
N ALA A 18 0.43 -18.41 -6.59
CA ALA A 18 1.68 -19.14 -6.77
C ALA A 18 2.48 -19.36 -5.47
N THR A 19 2.26 -18.50 -4.46
CA THR A 19 2.92 -18.59 -3.15
C THR A 19 2.04 -19.17 -2.05
N GLY A 20 0.82 -19.62 -2.37
CA GLY A 20 -0.11 -20.21 -1.39
C GLY A 20 -0.75 -19.19 -0.43
N ASN A 21 -0.74 -17.91 -0.77
CA ASN A 21 -1.20 -16.79 0.05
C ASN A 21 -2.63 -16.32 -0.30
N LEU A 22 -3.51 -17.19 -0.80
CA LEU A 22 -4.91 -16.82 -1.06
C LEU A 22 -5.65 -16.37 0.22
N GLY A 23 -5.26 -16.91 1.39
CA GLY A 23 -5.79 -16.48 2.69
C GLY A 23 -5.46 -15.01 3.03
N TRP A 24 -4.35 -14.48 2.52
CA TRP A 24 -4.03 -13.07 2.65
C TRP A 24 -5.04 -12.19 1.90
N ILE A 25 -5.43 -12.57 0.68
CA ILE A 25 -6.46 -11.86 -0.09
C ILE A 25 -7.78 -11.85 0.67
N ALA A 26 -8.19 -13.01 1.19
CA ALA A 26 -9.43 -13.16 1.95
C ALA A 26 -9.44 -12.33 3.26
N GLY A 27 -8.27 -12.14 3.88
CA GLY A 27 -8.10 -11.36 5.11
C GLY A 27 -7.85 -9.87 4.93
N LEU A 28 -7.80 -9.35 3.69
CA LEU A 28 -7.48 -7.94 3.44
C LEU A 28 -8.48 -6.98 4.08
N ASP A 29 -9.78 -7.29 4.05
CA ASP A 29 -10.81 -6.43 4.62
C ASP A 29 -10.61 -6.23 6.13
N GLU A 30 -10.43 -7.33 6.86
CA GLU A 30 -10.19 -7.29 8.30
C GLU A 30 -8.87 -6.59 8.65
N CYS A 31 -7.81 -6.87 7.89
CA CYS A 31 -6.51 -6.22 8.05
C CYS A 31 -6.64 -4.70 7.90
N VAL A 32 -7.29 -4.24 6.83
CA VAL A 32 -7.46 -2.80 6.57
C VAL A 32 -8.36 -2.14 7.60
N GLU A 33 -9.44 -2.77 8.04
CA GLU A 33 -10.24 -2.23 9.14
C GLU A 33 -9.42 -2.10 10.44
N GLY A 34 -8.52 -3.05 10.72
CA GLY A 34 -7.55 -2.96 11.80
C GLY A 34 -6.65 -1.74 11.69
N LEU A 35 -6.14 -1.46 10.48
CA LEU A 35 -5.30 -0.30 10.18
C LEU A 35 -6.08 1.02 10.30
N GLU A 36 -7.31 1.07 9.79
CA GLU A 36 -8.20 2.24 9.94
C GLU A 36 -8.44 2.61 11.39
N ARG A 37 -8.71 1.59 12.24
CA ARG A 37 -8.87 1.77 13.68
C ARG A 37 -7.57 2.21 14.37
N SER A 38 -6.46 1.54 14.04
CA SER A 38 -5.17 1.77 14.70
C SER A 38 -4.55 3.13 14.36
N TRP A 39 -4.65 3.55 13.10
CA TRP A 39 -4.02 4.77 12.61
C TRP A 39 -4.98 5.95 12.51
N GLY A 40 -6.29 5.74 12.73
CA GLY A 40 -7.27 6.80 12.60
C GLY A 40 -7.35 7.32 11.16
N ILE A 41 -7.41 6.40 10.20
CA ILE A 41 -7.50 6.72 8.77
C ILE A 41 -8.78 6.15 8.17
N ARG A 42 -9.18 6.66 7.01
CA ARG A 42 -10.21 6.08 6.15
C ARG A 42 -9.58 5.66 4.83
N VAL A 43 -9.59 4.36 4.55
CA VAL A 43 -9.07 3.80 3.29
C VAL A 43 -10.15 3.83 2.22
N GLY A 44 -9.75 4.24 1.01
CA GLY A 44 -10.61 4.36 -0.16
C GLY A 44 -10.19 3.40 -1.27
N GLU A 45 -10.11 3.93 -2.49
CA GLU A 45 -9.78 3.21 -3.72
C GLU A 45 -8.41 2.53 -3.66
N SER A 46 -8.34 1.31 -4.20
CA SER A 46 -7.08 0.61 -4.47
C SER A 46 -6.41 1.19 -5.72
N LEU A 47 -5.09 1.33 -5.67
CA LEU A 47 -4.26 1.69 -6.81
C LEU A 47 -3.66 0.42 -7.41
N LEU A 48 -3.81 0.28 -8.74
CA LEU A 48 -3.23 -0.83 -9.49
C LEU A 48 -1.80 -0.48 -9.93
N GLY A 49 -0.95 -1.49 -10.13
CA GLY A 49 0.41 -1.32 -10.68
C GLY A 49 1.52 -2.02 -9.89
N GLY A 50 1.25 -2.47 -8.66
CA GLY A 50 2.17 -3.33 -7.89
C GLY A 50 2.04 -4.82 -8.21
N SER A 51 2.95 -5.64 -7.67
CA SER A 51 2.92 -7.11 -7.79
C SER A 51 2.96 -7.85 -6.46
N GLU A 52 3.21 -7.14 -5.35
CA GLU A 52 3.50 -7.74 -4.04
C GLU A 52 2.76 -7.07 -2.89
N SER A 53 1.77 -6.22 -3.18
CA SER A 53 1.06 -5.48 -2.14
C SER A 53 -0.31 -5.02 -2.60
N LEU A 54 -1.24 -4.91 -1.65
CA LEU A 54 -2.34 -3.97 -1.78
C LEU A 54 -1.77 -2.56 -1.62
N VAL A 55 -2.14 -1.66 -2.53
CA VAL A 55 -1.88 -0.22 -2.40
C VAL A 55 -3.23 0.49 -2.47
N ALA A 56 -3.53 1.38 -1.53
CA ALA A 56 -4.81 2.08 -1.50
C ALA A 56 -4.67 3.52 -1.00
N ARG A 57 -5.55 4.40 -1.49
CA ARG A 57 -5.66 5.77 -1.00
C ARG A 57 -6.21 5.78 0.43
N ALA A 58 -5.73 6.69 1.25
CA ALA A 58 -6.27 6.91 2.59
C ALA A 58 -6.34 8.40 2.92
N VAL A 59 -7.21 8.73 3.88
CA VAL A 59 -7.33 10.07 4.47
C VAL A 59 -7.23 9.94 5.98
N CYS A 60 -6.28 10.65 6.59
CA CYS A 60 -6.12 10.74 8.03
C CYS A 60 -7.23 11.60 8.66
N ARG A 61 -7.45 11.47 9.97
CA ARG A 61 -8.45 12.26 10.73
C ARG A 61 -8.30 13.77 10.57
N ASP A 62 -7.08 14.26 10.40
CA ASP A 62 -6.74 15.67 10.20
C ASP A 62 -6.92 16.13 8.74
N GLY A 63 -7.36 15.25 7.84
CA GLY A 63 -7.49 15.51 6.41
C GLY A 63 -6.24 15.20 5.59
N THR A 64 -5.12 14.82 6.21
CA THR A 64 -3.88 14.48 5.50
C THR A 64 -4.11 13.32 4.54
N LEU A 65 -3.68 13.47 3.29
CA LEU A 65 -3.80 12.44 2.26
C LEU A 65 -2.62 11.48 2.36
N ALA A 66 -2.93 10.18 2.38
CA ALA A 66 -1.95 9.12 2.57
C ALA A 66 -2.16 7.96 1.60
N ILE A 67 -1.15 7.07 1.54
CA ILE A 67 -1.20 5.78 0.86
C ILE A 67 -0.98 4.68 1.90
N VAL A 68 -1.90 3.71 1.93
CA VAL A 68 -1.73 2.46 2.66
C VAL A 68 -1.10 1.43 1.74
N LYS A 69 -0.06 0.76 2.21
CA LYS A 69 0.55 -0.40 1.57
C LYS A 69 0.44 -1.58 2.53
N VAL A 70 -0.10 -2.71 2.07
CA VAL A 70 -0.15 -3.98 2.82
C VAL A 70 0.56 -5.03 1.98
N GLY A 71 1.67 -5.55 2.49
CA GLY A 71 2.53 -6.48 1.76
C GLY A 71 1.98 -7.90 1.73
N LEU A 72 2.16 -8.56 0.59
CA LEU A 72 1.92 -9.99 0.41
C LEU A 72 2.97 -10.77 1.23
N PRO A 73 2.57 -11.70 2.12
CA PRO A 73 3.49 -12.43 2.98
C PRO A 73 4.53 -13.24 2.21
N GLY A 74 5.79 -13.20 2.68
CA GLY A 74 6.89 -13.94 2.06
C GLY A 74 7.43 -13.33 0.76
N THR A 75 6.81 -12.28 0.23
CA THR A 75 7.30 -11.57 -0.96
C THR A 75 7.66 -10.12 -0.65
N ALA A 76 6.79 -9.40 0.07
CA ALA A 76 7.06 -8.03 0.50
C ALA A 76 7.54 -8.02 1.95
N ASP A 77 8.72 -7.44 2.20
CA ASP A 77 9.23 -7.14 3.54
C ASP A 77 9.14 -5.62 3.79
N LEU A 78 7.96 -5.18 4.22
CA LEU A 78 7.74 -3.75 4.46
C LEU A 78 8.43 -3.25 5.72
N ALA A 79 8.75 -4.12 6.67
CA ALA A 79 9.52 -3.76 7.85
C ALA A 79 10.94 -3.33 7.44
N ASN A 80 11.57 -4.03 6.50
CA ASN A 80 12.84 -3.60 5.95
C ASN A 80 12.71 -2.37 5.04
N GLU A 81 11.67 -2.30 4.20
CA GLU A 81 11.39 -1.11 3.36
C GLU A 81 11.20 0.17 4.21
N SER A 82 10.56 0.05 5.38
CA SER A 82 10.35 1.17 6.32
C SER A 82 11.65 1.87 6.72
N LYS A 83 12.76 1.14 6.80
CA LYS A 83 14.06 1.68 7.19
C LYS A 83 14.56 2.68 6.16
N VAL A 84 14.35 2.39 4.87
CA VAL A 84 14.70 3.30 3.78
C VAL A 84 13.89 4.58 3.89
N PHE A 85 12.57 4.49 4.06
CA PHE A 85 11.72 5.67 4.22
C PHE A 85 12.10 6.51 5.44
N ARG A 86 12.47 5.86 6.56
CA ARG A 86 12.91 6.55 7.78
C ARG A 86 14.23 7.28 7.61
N ILE A 87 15.19 6.69 6.89
CA ILE A 87 16.50 7.31 6.61
C ILE A 87 16.34 8.47 5.62
N ALA A 88 15.54 8.27 4.57
CA ALA A 88 15.30 9.28 3.55
C ALA A 88 14.57 10.50 4.11
N ASP A 89 13.59 10.30 5.00
CA ASP A 89 12.80 11.34 5.66
C ASP A 89 12.20 12.35 4.65
N GLY A 90 11.50 11.83 3.64
CA GLY A 90 10.90 12.66 2.59
C GLY A 90 11.87 13.13 1.50
N ARG A 91 13.18 12.84 1.59
CA ARG A 91 14.17 13.25 0.59
C ARG A 91 14.32 12.18 -0.49
N GLY A 92 13.69 12.41 -1.63
CA GLY A 92 13.71 11.48 -2.78
C GLY A 92 12.80 10.27 -2.61
N TYR A 93 12.17 10.11 -1.45
CA TYR A 93 11.19 9.07 -1.13
C TYR A 93 10.00 9.72 -0.43
N ALA A 94 8.83 9.08 -0.50
CA ALA A 94 7.68 9.47 0.31
C ALA A 94 8.00 9.40 1.80
N ARG A 95 7.51 10.34 2.60
CA ARG A 95 7.60 10.31 4.06
C ARG A 95 6.81 9.14 4.63
N LEU A 96 7.41 8.42 5.57
CA LEU A 96 6.73 7.43 6.40
C LEU A 96 5.89 8.15 7.47
N ILE A 97 4.59 7.86 7.50
CA ILE A 97 3.66 8.37 8.52
C ILE A 97 3.53 7.37 9.66
N ALA A 98 3.32 6.09 9.35
CA ALA A 98 3.17 5.01 10.33
C ALA A 98 3.58 3.66 9.73
N GLN A 99 3.86 2.69 10.59
CA GLN A 99 4.16 1.30 10.22
C GLN A 99 3.48 0.34 11.20
N ASP A 100 3.15 -0.85 10.72
CA ASP A 100 2.67 -1.97 11.53
C ASP A 100 3.32 -3.26 11.01
N ASP A 101 4.38 -3.68 11.69
CA ASP A 101 5.17 -4.86 11.30
C ASP A 101 4.33 -6.14 11.40
N SER A 102 3.40 -6.21 12.35
CA SER A 102 2.55 -7.40 12.57
C SER A 102 1.60 -7.65 11.40
N ARG A 103 1.18 -6.58 10.72
CA ARG A 103 0.30 -6.62 9.55
C ARG A 103 1.06 -6.41 8.23
N ASN A 104 2.38 -6.34 8.28
CA ASN A 104 3.25 -6.02 7.14
C ASN A 104 2.73 -4.79 6.37
N ALA A 105 2.52 -3.67 7.08
CA ALA A 105 1.82 -2.50 6.55
C ALA A 105 2.57 -1.19 6.77
N LEU A 106 2.46 -0.28 5.79
CA LEU A 106 2.98 1.09 5.85
C LEU A 106 1.88 2.09 5.54
N LEU A 107 1.96 3.24 6.20
CA LEU A 107 1.24 4.46 5.86
C LEU A 107 2.25 5.49 5.39
N LEU A 108 2.14 5.90 4.13
CA LEU A 108 3.05 6.84 3.49
C LEU A 108 2.32 8.13 3.11
N GLU A 109 3.04 9.24 3.01
CA GLU A 109 2.47 10.44 2.41
C GLU A 109 2.02 10.16 0.97
N ARG A 110 0.88 10.73 0.58
CA ARG A 110 0.40 10.58 -0.78
C ARG A 110 1.15 11.53 -1.70
N LEU A 111 1.94 10.97 -2.60
CA LEU A 111 2.43 11.70 -3.77
C LEU A 111 1.29 11.95 -4.75
N ASP A 112 1.43 12.98 -5.58
CA ASP A 112 0.41 13.34 -6.58
C ASP A 112 0.31 12.25 -7.69
N ARG A 113 -0.27 12.61 -8.83
CA ARG A 113 -0.49 11.70 -9.97
C ARG A 113 0.80 10.95 -10.37
N PRO A 114 0.70 9.64 -10.72
CA PRO A 114 1.80 8.90 -11.30
C PRO A 114 2.44 9.62 -12.49
N LEU A 115 3.77 9.58 -12.61
CA LEU A 115 4.49 10.19 -13.73
C LEU A 115 4.01 9.69 -15.10
N ALA A 116 3.57 8.43 -15.17
CA ALA A 116 3.03 7.81 -16.38
C ALA A 116 1.77 8.52 -16.92
N ASP A 117 1.03 9.20 -16.04
CA ASP A 117 -0.22 9.90 -16.36
C ASP A 117 0.03 11.37 -16.77
N LEU A 118 1.28 11.85 -16.66
CA LEU A 118 1.62 13.25 -16.95
C LEU A 118 1.87 13.52 -18.45
N GLY A 119 1.79 12.50 -19.31
CA GLY A 119 2.01 12.65 -20.75
C GLY A 119 3.43 13.09 -21.11
N LEU A 120 4.39 12.91 -20.20
CA LEU A 120 5.79 13.27 -20.44
C LEU A 120 6.41 12.35 -21.49
N PRO A 121 7.24 12.88 -22.41
CA PRO A 121 7.91 12.07 -23.41
C PRO A 121 8.76 11.00 -22.74
N ARG A 122 8.53 9.74 -23.10
CA ARG A 122 9.37 8.63 -22.68
C ARG A 122 10.59 8.65 -23.60
N HIS A 123 11.74 9.04 -23.07
CA HIS A 123 12.98 8.82 -23.80
C HIS A 123 13.19 7.30 -23.93
N ALA A 124 12.97 6.78 -25.13
CA ALA A 124 13.43 5.45 -25.48
C ALA A 124 14.96 5.52 -25.59
N ASN A 125 15.66 4.76 -24.74
CA ASN A 125 17.05 4.41 -24.98
C ASN A 125 17.14 3.35 -26.07
#